data_AF-A0A7C6QJ55-F1
#
_entry.id   AF-A0A7C6QJ55-F1
#
_cell.length_a   1.000
_cell.length_b   1.000
_cell.length_c   1.000
_cell.angle_alpha   90.00
_cell.angle_beta   90.00
_cell.angle_gamma   90.00
#
_symmetry.space_group_name_H-M   'P 1'
#
loop_
_entity.id
_entity.type
_entity.pdbx_description
1 polymer ?
#
loop_
_entity_poly.entity_id
_entity_poly.type
_entity_poly.pdbx_seq_one_letter_code
_entity_poly.pdbx_strand_id
1 'polypeptide(L)'
;MKETVTILDNSFEEKATCPACEQPLQAGDKVVRCPRCKALHHFACWIGRGSCSTLGCRQLADPSLMPDRPRRVDPQVKDNLLVPKIATVAALLLVIGGLLWSIFGPNPPSESRLIILTKAGDYAMQLVKLGEEFAAGLEELDKVDVVAVPTESPFAEAQNVFDQKMVLMIVGKEPPDIVVIPRSKMNIYVQNEALQPLDDLRAALLDTPVGSLLERGEIDGHLYGVPSGHPDNYLCLPTVAQNSEPARRFILYLAEKLPWAEEP
;
A
#
# COMPACT_ATOMS: atom_id res chain seq x y z
N MET A 1 54.75 -14.35 26.36
CA MET A 1 55.51 -15.59 26.62
C MET A 1 55.50 -16.42 25.35
N LYS A 2 56.66 -16.91 24.89
CA LYS A 2 56.74 -17.71 23.65
C LYS A 2 56.53 -19.19 23.95
N GLU A 3 55.94 -19.91 23.00
CA GLU A 3 55.90 -21.37 23.04
C GLU A 3 57.28 -21.98 22.89
N THR A 4 57.52 -23.10 23.59
CA THR A 4 58.78 -23.83 23.52
C THR A 4 58.57 -25.10 22.72
N VAL A 5 59.39 -25.29 21.70
CA VAL A 5 59.43 -26.51 20.89
C VAL A 5 60.58 -27.38 21.38
N THR A 6 60.29 -28.60 21.78
CA THR A 6 61.29 -29.56 22.29
C THR A 6 61.07 -30.94 21.67
N ILE A 7 62.11 -31.75 21.63
CA ILE A 7 61.99 -33.18 21.33
C ILE A 7 61.98 -33.91 22.66
N LEU A 8 61.00 -34.80 22.88
CA LEU A 8 60.95 -35.59 24.10
C LEU A 8 62.09 -36.61 24.14
N ASP A 9 62.80 -36.67 25.26
CA ASP A 9 63.86 -37.66 25.49
C ASP A 9 63.30 -38.95 26.10
N ASN A 10 64.14 -40.00 26.17
CA ASN A 10 63.77 -41.29 26.76
C ASN A 10 63.61 -41.23 28.30
N SER A 11 63.97 -40.12 28.94
CA SER A 11 63.76 -39.89 30.38
C SER A 11 62.44 -39.18 30.69
N PHE A 12 61.57 -38.99 29.69
CA PHE A 12 60.26 -38.42 29.89
C PHE A 12 59.32 -39.41 30.60
N GLU A 13 59.29 -39.36 31.93
CA GLU A 13 58.50 -40.25 32.78
C GLU A 13 56.99 -39.95 32.78
N GLU A 14 56.58 -38.77 32.30
CA GLU A 14 55.19 -38.31 32.36
C GLU A 14 54.39 -38.79 31.14
N LYS A 15 53.40 -39.68 31.35
CA LYS A 15 52.48 -40.10 30.28
C LYS A 15 51.53 -38.97 29.89
N ALA A 16 52.01 -38.01 29.11
CA ALA A 16 51.22 -36.91 28.59
C ALA A 16 50.53 -37.31 27.27
N THR A 17 49.25 -36.96 27.14
CA THR A 17 48.45 -37.18 25.93
C THR A 17 48.22 -35.84 25.22
N CYS A 18 48.38 -35.81 23.90
CA CYS A 18 48.12 -34.62 23.10
C CYS A 18 46.61 -34.29 23.12
N PRO A 19 46.17 -33.12 23.63
CA PRO A 19 44.73 -32.76 23.66
C PRO A 19 44.11 -32.54 22.27
N ALA A 20 44.91 -32.61 21.20
CA ALA A 20 44.44 -32.39 19.84
C ALA A 20 44.03 -33.67 19.12
N CYS A 21 44.86 -34.71 19.21
CA CYS A 21 44.63 -36.01 18.57
C CYS A 21 44.32 -37.13 19.57
N GLU A 22 44.41 -36.82 20.88
CA GLU A 22 44.19 -37.76 21.99
C GLU A 22 45.13 -38.97 21.99
N GLN A 23 46.24 -38.88 21.26
CA GLN A 23 47.30 -39.89 21.23
C GLN A 23 48.38 -39.61 22.29
N PRO A 24 48.97 -40.65 22.90
CA PRO A 24 50.08 -40.49 23.84
C PRO A 24 51.30 -39.87 23.15
N LEU A 25 51.99 -38.98 23.86
CA LEU A 25 53.26 -38.43 23.41
C LEU A 25 54.38 -39.43 23.74
N GLN A 26 55.25 -39.71 22.78
CA GLN A 26 56.33 -40.70 22.92
C GLN A 26 57.71 -40.03 22.88
N ALA A 27 58.71 -40.72 23.40
CA ALA A 27 60.09 -40.27 23.26
C ALA A 27 60.47 -40.19 21.77
N GLY A 28 61.16 -39.12 21.38
CA GLY A 28 61.44 -38.77 19.99
C GLY A 28 60.39 -37.88 19.32
N ASP A 29 59.19 -37.72 19.91
CA ASP A 29 58.19 -36.80 19.37
C ASP A 29 58.65 -35.34 19.50
N LYS A 30 58.49 -34.59 18.41
CA LYS A 30 58.61 -33.13 18.43
C LYS A 30 57.33 -32.55 19.01
N VAL A 31 57.44 -31.90 20.15
CA VAL A 31 56.29 -31.38 20.91
C VAL A 31 56.38 -29.88 21.12
N VAL A 32 55.21 -29.25 21.30
CA VAL A 32 55.07 -27.84 21.65
C VAL A 32 54.41 -27.75 23.01
N ARG A 33 55.02 -27.01 23.93
CA ARG A 33 54.41 -26.67 25.21
C ARG A 33 53.66 -25.36 25.09
N CYS A 34 52.35 -25.39 25.34
CA CYS A 34 51.53 -24.18 25.35
C CYS A 34 52.06 -23.20 26.42
N PRO A 35 52.37 -21.93 26.10
CA PRO A 35 52.92 -20.99 27.06
C PRO A 35 51.92 -20.63 28.18
N ARG A 36 50.62 -20.77 27.90
CA ARG A 36 49.52 -20.42 28.80
C ARG A 36 49.14 -21.56 29.75
N CYS A 37 48.63 -22.68 29.22
CA CYS A 37 48.15 -23.80 30.05
C CYS A 37 49.19 -24.89 30.29
N LYS A 38 50.39 -24.77 29.70
CA LYS A 38 51.50 -25.73 29.80
C LYS A 38 51.22 -27.15 29.26
N ALA A 39 50.06 -27.38 28.64
CA ALA A 39 49.74 -28.62 27.95
C ALA A 39 50.72 -28.87 26.79
N LEU A 40 51.03 -30.14 26.55
CA LEU A 40 51.90 -30.60 25.48
C LEU A 40 51.08 -31.05 24.28
N HIS A 41 51.51 -30.64 23.09
CA HIS A 41 50.90 -31.03 21.82
C HIS A 41 51.97 -31.59 20.89
N HIS A 42 51.63 -32.54 20.01
CA HIS A 42 52.48 -32.84 18.87
C HIS A 42 52.67 -31.58 18.01
N PHE A 43 53.89 -31.34 17.53
CA PHE A 43 54.20 -30.16 16.72
C PHE A 43 53.29 -30.05 15.50
N ALA A 44 53.03 -31.16 14.80
CA ALA A 44 52.12 -31.19 13.66
C ALA A 44 50.67 -30.81 14.03
N CYS A 45 50.18 -31.27 15.19
CA CYS A 45 48.84 -30.94 15.67
C CYS A 45 48.73 -29.45 16.07
N TRP A 46 49.78 -28.90 16.67
CA TRP A 46 49.87 -27.49 17.03
C TRP A 46 49.79 -26.58 15.79
N ILE A 47 50.58 -26.87 14.76
CA ILE A 47 50.57 -26.11 13.49
C ILE A 47 49.28 -26.31 12.70
N GLY A 48 48.79 -27.55 12.62
CA GLY A 48 47.59 -27.87 11.86
C GLY A 48 46.33 -27.18 12.40
N ARG A 49 46.20 -27.03 13.72
CA ARG A 49 45.08 -26.30 14.33
C ARG A 49 45.34 -24.80 14.45
N GLY A 50 46.59 -24.39 14.62
CA GLY A 50 46.95 -22.99 14.85
C GLY A 50 46.58 -22.45 16.24
N SER A 51 46.16 -23.31 17.16
CA SER A 51 45.82 -22.95 18.55
C SER A 51 45.90 -24.13 19.51
N CYS A 52 45.96 -23.83 20.81
CA CYS A 52 45.84 -24.83 21.87
C CYS A 52 44.45 -25.49 21.84
N SER A 53 44.42 -26.80 22.08
CA SER A 53 43.20 -27.63 22.06
C SER A 53 42.67 -27.99 23.45
N THR A 54 43.33 -27.53 24.52
CA THR A 54 42.83 -27.70 25.88
C THR A 54 41.60 -26.85 26.10
N LEU A 55 40.53 -27.44 26.66
CA LEU A 55 39.29 -26.74 26.95
C LEU A 55 39.56 -25.46 27.77
N GLY A 56 39.07 -24.32 27.28
CA GLY A 56 39.22 -23.01 27.92
C GLY A 56 40.54 -22.27 27.65
N CYS A 57 41.51 -22.87 26.95
CA CYS A 57 42.76 -22.20 26.58
C CYS A 57 42.64 -21.48 25.22
N ARG A 58 42.71 -20.14 25.21
CA ARG A 58 42.65 -19.32 23.97
C ARG A 58 44.03 -18.98 23.38
N GLN A 59 45.06 -19.78 23.65
CA GLN A 59 46.40 -19.52 23.13
C GLN A 59 46.47 -19.88 21.63
N LEU A 60 46.89 -18.93 20.80
CA LEU A 60 47.17 -19.12 19.38
C LEU A 60 48.63 -19.55 19.18
N ALA A 61 48.88 -20.32 18.13
CA ALA A 61 50.23 -20.67 17.69
C ALA A 61 50.95 -19.43 17.15
N ASP A 62 52.26 -19.35 17.39
CA ASP A 62 53.08 -18.29 16.84
C ASP A 62 53.09 -18.39 15.29
N PRO A 63 52.70 -17.32 14.56
CA PRO A 63 52.73 -17.30 13.10
C PRO A 63 54.09 -17.68 12.52
N SER A 64 55.19 -17.45 13.23
CA SER A 64 56.53 -17.81 12.76
C SER A 64 56.77 -19.32 12.68
N LEU A 65 55.95 -20.15 13.33
CA LEU A 65 56.06 -21.60 13.25
C LEU A 65 55.19 -22.21 12.15
N MET A 66 54.29 -21.43 11.55
CA MET A 66 53.45 -21.88 10.44
C MET A 66 54.23 -21.85 9.12
N PRO A 67 54.10 -22.86 8.26
CA PRO A 67 54.66 -22.79 6.91
C PRO A 67 53.98 -21.68 6.13
N ASP A 68 54.75 -20.91 5.34
CA ASP A 68 54.20 -19.91 4.42
C ASP A 68 53.19 -20.58 3.49
N ARG A 69 51.91 -20.19 3.61
CA ARG A 69 50.91 -20.62 2.62
C ARG A 69 51.28 -19.98 1.28
N PRO A 70 51.29 -20.73 0.17
CA PRO A 70 51.43 -20.11 -1.14
C PRO A 70 50.31 -19.08 -1.30
N ARG A 71 50.70 -17.84 -1.57
CA ARG A 71 49.77 -16.73 -1.84
C ARG A 71 48.85 -17.20 -2.97
N ARG A 72 47.56 -17.39 -2.69
CA ARG A 72 46.57 -17.64 -3.74
C ARG A 72 46.69 -16.48 -4.72
N VAL A 73 47.04 -16.80 -5.96
CA VAL A 73 46.92 -15.85 -7.06
C VAL A 73 45.43 -15.71 -7.29
N ASP A 74 44.86 -14.56 -6.93
CA ASP A 74 43.45 -14.28 -7.20
C ASP A 74 43.20 -14.36 -8.71
N PRO A 75 42.10 -14.98 -9.15
CA PRO A 75 41.70 -14.94 -10.55
C PRO A 75 41.54 -13.48 -10.97
N GLN A 76 42.20 -13.09 -12.07
CA GLN A 76 42.02 -11.78 -12.69
C GLN A 76 40.56 -11.67 -13.17
N VAL A 77 39.71 -11.00 -12.38
CA VAL A 77 38.37 -10.61 -12.81
C VAL A 77 38.54 -9.56 -13.89
N LYS A 78 38.11 -9.87 -15.13
CA LYS A 78 38.11 -8.90 -16.22
C LYS A 78 37.04 -7.84 -15.92
N ASP A 79 37.50 -6.63 -15.64
CA ASP A 79 36.67 -5.46 -15.34
C ASP A 79 35.94 -4.92 -16.58
N ASN A 80 34.96 -5.65 -17.11
CA ASN A 80 33.95 -5.06 -18.00
C ASN A 80 32.81 -4.48 -17.15
N LEU A 81 33.15 -3.53 -16.26
CA LEU A 81 32.30 -3.01 -15.18
C LEU A 81 31.49 -1.75 -15.54
N LEU A 82 31.40 -1.39 -16.83
CA LEU A 82 30.68 -0.21 -17.30
C LEU A 82 29.24 -0.52 -17.78
N VAL A 83 29.01 -1.71 -18.33
CA VAL A 83 27.67 -2.16 -18.76
C VAL A 83 26.67 -2.32 -17.60
N PRO A 84 27.03 -2.85 -16.40
CA PRO A 84 26.04 -3.04 -15.33
C PRO A 84 25.57 -1.73 -14.68
N LYS A 85 26.40 -0.68 -14.65
CA LYS A 85 26.06 0.61 -14.00
C LYS A 85 25.04 1.43 -14.79
N ILE A 86 25.16 1.45 -16.12
CA ILE A 86 24.19 2.15 -16.99
C ILE A 86 22.84 1.44 -16.94
N ALA A 87 22.84 0.11 -16.96
CA ALA A 87 21.61 -0.68 -16.87
C ALA A 87 20.88 -0.48 -15.53
N THR A 88 21.60 -0.37 -14.41
CA THR A 88 20.98 -0.10 -13.10
C THR A 88 20.38 1.30 -13.04
N VAL A 89 21.07 2.32 -13.54
CA VAL A 89 20.53 3.69 -13.58
C VAL A 89 19.30 3.77 -14.48
N ALA A 90 19.32 3.13 -15.65
CA ALA A 90 18.19 3.09 -16.56
C ALA A 90 16.96 2.38 -15.94
N ALA A 91 17.17 1.25 -15.26
CA ALA A 91 16.11 0.54 -14.56
C ALA A 91 15.52 1.39 -13.42
N LEU A 92 16.36 2.08 -12.66
CA LEU A 92 15.91 2.98 -11.60
C LEU A 92 15.08 4.14 -12.16
N LEU A 93 15.53 4.76 -13.26
CA LEU A 93 14.80 5.84 -13.93
C LEU A 93 13.47 5.36 -14.52
N LEU A 94 13.38 4.12 -15.02
CA LEU A 94 12.11 3.55 -15.48
C LEU A 94 11.13 3.31 -14.33
N VAL A 95 11.62 2.82 -13.19
CA VAL A 95 10.78 2.63 -12.00
C VAL A 95 10.32 3.97 -11.45
N ILE A 96 11.21 4.95 -11.32
CA ILE A 96 10.87 6.31 -10.87
C ILE A 96 9.93 6.97 -11.87
N GLY A 97 10.20 6.86 -13.17
CA GLY A 97 9.34 7.38 -14.24
C GLY A 97 7.95 6.74 -14.22
N GLY A 98 7.86 5.43 -14.01
CA GLY A 98 6.58 4.72 -13.85
C GLY A 98 5.82 5.13 -12.59
N LEU A 99 6.51 5.31 -11.46
CA LEU A 99 5.91 5.83 -10.22
C LEU A 99 5.43 7.27 -10.39
N LEU A 100 6.24 8.13 -11.00
CA LEU A 100 5.88 9.51 -11.29
C LEU A 100 4.71 9.56 -12.28
N TRP A 101 4.67 8.70 -13.29
CA TRP A 101 3.52 8.58 -14.18
C TRP A 101 2.29 8.03 -13.46
N SER A 102 2.44 7.16 -12.47
CA SER A 102 1.30 6.69 -11.68
C SER A 102 0.74 7.77 -10.75
N ILE A 103 1.57 8.73 -10.29
CA ILE A 103 1.18 9.79 -9.35
C ILE A 103 0.75 11.07 -10.09
N PHE A 104 1.45 11.41 -11.17
CA PHE A 104 1.30 12.65 -11.94
C PHE A 104 0.86 12.42 -13.38
N GLY A 105 0.70 11.17 -13.81
CA GLY A 105 0.12 10.87 -15.10
C GLY A 105 -1.30 11.43 -15.17
N PRO A 106 -1.77 11.71 -16.39
CA PRO A 106 -3.13 12.21 -16.57
C PRO A 106 -4.10 11.16 -16.00
N ASN A 107 -4.86 11.55 -14.96
CA ASN A 107 -6.07 10.82 -14.63
C ASN A 107 -6.92 10.76 -15.92
N PRO A 108 -7.58 9.63 -16.24
CA PRO A 108 -8.56 9.63 -17.31
C PRO A 108 -9.51 10.82 -17.05
N PRO A 109 -9.80 11.64 -18.07
CA PRO A 109 -10.51 12.88 -17.88
C PRO A 109 -11.79 12.59 -17.09
N SER A 110 -11.98 13.29 -15.98
CA SER A 110 -13.21 13.21 -15.18
C SER A 110 -14.45 13.56 -16.00
N GLU A 111 -14.27 14.19 -17.16
CA GLU A 111 -15.31 14.55 -18.13
C GLU A 111 -16.12 13.35 -18.66
N SER A 112 -15.58 12.12 -18.59
CA SER A 112 -16.30 10.93 -19.08
C SER A 112 -16.96 10.10 -17.97
N ARG A 113 -17.02 10.60 -16.72
CA ARG A 113 -17.53 9.82 -15.59
C ARG A 113 -18.46 10.64 -14.72
N LEU A 114 -19.55 10.02 -14.27
CA LEU A 114 -20.51 10.66 -13.38
C LEU A 114 -20.44 9.99 -12.00
N ILE A 115 -20.22 10.79 -10.96
CA ILE A 115 -20.05 10.27 -9.59
C ILE A 115 -21.27 10.60 -8.74
N ILE A 116 -21.86 9.58 -8.11
CA ILE A 116 -23.02 9.71 -7.24
C ILE A 116 -22.64 9.34 -5.82
N LEU A 117 -22.81 10.26 -4.87
CA LEU A 117 -22.61 10.00 -3.46
C LEU A 117 -23.96 9.75 -2.78
N THR A 118 -24.12 8.56 -2.19
CA THR A 118 -25.35 8.14 -1.53
C THR A 118 -25.06 7.36 -0.25
N LYS A 119 -26.11 7.07 0.52
CA LYS A 119 -26.05 6.13 1.64
C LYS A 119 -26.06 4.69 1.13
N ALA A 120 -25.35 3.81 1.82
CA ALA A 120 -25.38 2.38 1.55
C ALA A 120 -26.79 1.80 1.81
N GLY A 121 -27.15 0.78 1.04
CA GLY A 121 -28.44 0.10 1.11
C GLY A 121 -28.94 -0.31 -0.28
N ASP A 122 -30.15 -0.88 -0.33
CA ASP A 122 -30.76 -1.38 -1.58
C ASP A 122 -30.90 -0.28 -2.64
N TYR A 123 -31.13 0.95 -2.21
CA TYR A 123 -31.20 2.10 -3.09
C TYR A 123 -29.89 2.35 -3.85
N ALA A 124 -28.74 2.18 -3.20
CA ALA A 124 -27.44 2.33 -3.87
C ALA A 124 -27.24 1.27 -4.96
N MET A 125 -27.68 0.04 -4.72
CA MET A 125 -27.63 -1.04 -5.71
C MET A 125 -28.53 -0.75 -6.92
N GLN A 126 -29.70 -0.16 -6.70
CA GLN A 126 -30.58 0.29 -7.79
C GLN A 126 -29.92 1.39 -8.63
N LEU A 127 -29.26 2.36 -7.98
CA LEU A 127 -28.53 3.41 -8.69
C LEU A 127 -27.37 2.88 -9.51
N VAL A 128 -26.64 1.87 -9.02
CA VAL A 128 -25.57 1.21 -9.80
C VAL A 128 -26.15 0.63 -11.08
N LYS A 129 -27.22 -0.16 -10.96
CA LYS A 129 -27.87 -0.79 -12.12
C LYS A 129 -28.36 0.25 -13.14
N LEU A 130 -29.08 1.27 -12.68
CA LEU A 130 -29.60 2.33 -13.55
C LEU A 130 -28.48 3.19 -14.16
N GLY A 131 -27.38 3.37 -13.43
CA GLY A 131 -26.19 4.06 -13.91
C GLY A 131 -25.48 3.30 -15.04
N GLU A 132 -25.34 1.98 -14.91
CA GLU A 132 -24.80 1.13 -15.98
C GLU A 132 -25.68 1.16 -17.23
N GLU A 133 -27.01 1.07 -17.07
CA GLU A 133 -27.97 1.17 -18.17
C GLU A 133 -27.90 2.53 -18.88
N PHE A 134 -27.77 3.62 -18.12
CA PHE A 134 -27.66 4.97 -18.67
C PHE A 134 -26.33 5.20 -19.39
N ALA A 135 -25.21 4.79 -18.80
CA ALA A 135 -23.89 4.92 -19.42
C ALA A 135 -23.80 4.13 -20.73
N ALA A 136 -24.38 2.93 -20.79
CA ALA A 136 -24.42 2.12 -22.01
C ALA A 136 -25.15 2.81 -23.18
N GLY A 137 -26.03 3.78 -22.89
CA GLY A 137 -26.76 4.55 -23.89
C GLY A 137 -26.06 5.80 -24.41
N LEU A 138 -24.88 6.16 -23.89
CA LEU A 138 -24.18 7.42 -24.19
C LEU A 138 -22.75 7.18 -24.64
N GLU A 139 -22.38 7.65 -25.83
CA GLU A 139 -21.00 7.55 -26.34
C GLU A 139 -19.99 8.41 -25.56
N GLU A 140 -20.48 9.47 -24.93
CA GLU A 140 -19.68 10.47 -24.20
C GLU A 140 -19.42 10.11 -22.72
N LEU A 141 -20.17 9.14 -22.18
CA LEU A 141 -20.09 8.75 -20.77
C LEU A 141 -19.54 7.32 -20.65
N ASP A 142 -18.31 7.20 -20.14
CA ASP A 142 -17.61 5.92 -19.90
C ASP A 142 -18.31 5.10 -18.81
N LYS A 143 -18.70 5.75 -17.71
CA LYS A 143 -19.40 5.09 -16.60
C LYS A 143 -20.09 6.05 -15.63
N VAL A 144 -21.02 5.48 -14.85
CA VAL A 144 -21.60 6.09 -13.65
C VAL A 144 -21.07 5.35 -12.42
N ASP A 145 -20.32 6.02 -11.56
CA ASP A 145 -19.81 5.48 -10.31
C ASP A 145 -20.72 5.84 -9.14
N VAL A 146 -21.17 4.84 -8.37
CA VAL A 146 -21.96 5.05 -7.15
C VAL A 146 -21.10 4.80 -5.92
N VAL A 147 -20.84 5.86 -5.16
CA VAL A 147 -20.12 5.83 -3.88
C VAL A 147 -21.14 5.74 -2.75
N ALA A 148 -21.32 4.54 -2.20
CA ALA A 148 -22.20 4.29 -1.06
C ALA A 148 -21.44 4.44 0.27
N VAL A 149 -21.94 5.30 1.15
CA VAL A 149 -21.40 5.51 2.50
C VAL A 149 -22.16 4.64 3.50
N PRO A 150 -21.49 3.80 4.30
CA PRO A 150 -22.14 2.96 5.31
C PRO A 150 -22.98 3.78 6.29
N THR A 151 -24.23 3.36 6.49
CA THR A 151 -25.18 4.00 7.44
C THR A 151 -25.16 3.36 8.82
N GLU A 152 -24.61 2.16 8.94
CA GLU A 152 -24.58 1.38 10.18
C GLU A 152 -23.16 1.35 10.74
N SER A 153 -22.74 2.46 11.33
CA SER A 153 -21.67 2.43 12.31
C SER A 153 -22.31 2.22 13.69
N PRO A 154 -21.83 1.27 14.52
CA PRO A 154 -22.26 1.14 15.91
C PRO A 154 -21.90 2.37 16.76
N PHE A 155 -21.15 3.33 16.21
CA PHE A 155 -20.92 4.65 16.76
C PHE A 155 -21.82 5.68 16.06
N ALA A 156 -22.56 6.42 16.87
CA ALA A 156 -23.74 7.24 16.58
C ALA A 156 -23.62 8.41 15.55
N GLU A 157 -22.75 8.33 14.54
CA GLU A 157 -22.51 9.44 13.61
C GLU A 157 -22.43 9.03 12.13
N ALA A 158 -23.30 8.13 11.68
CA ALA A 158 -23.44 7.80 10.25
C ALA A 158 -23.62 9.05 9.34
N GLN A 159 -24.12 10.15 9.89
CA GLN A 159 -24.29 11.41 9.18
C GLN A 159 -23.00 12.23 9.02
N ASN A 160 -22.06 12.14 9.96
CA ASN A 160 -20.76 12.82 9.84
C ASN A 160 -19.87 12.11 8.83
N VAL A 161 -20.00 10.79 8.68
CA VAL A 161 -19.24 10.02 7.70
C VAL A 161 -19.60 10.44 6.27
N PHE A 162 -20.87 10.73 5.99
CA PHE A 162 -21.30 11.21 4.67
C PHE A 162 -20.65 12.56 4.33
N ASP A 163 -20.78 13.54 5.21
CA ASP A 163 -20.23 14.88 4.97
C ASP A 163 -18.69 14.84 4.92
N GLN A 164 -18.04 14.05 5.79
CA GLN A 164 -16.59 13.80 5.73
C GLN A 164 -16.18 13.18 4.40
N LYS A 165 -16.91 12.18 3.91
CA LYS A 165 -16.61 11.53 2.62
C LYS A 165 -16.74 12.53 1.47
N MET A 166 -17.79 13.35 1.46
CA MET A 166 -17.97 14.41 0.47
C MET A 166 -16.80 15.40 0.48
N VAL A 167 -16.38 15.87 1.67
CA VAL A 167 -15.22 16.78 1.80
C VAL A 167 -13.93 16.12 1.29
N LEU A 168 -13.69 14.85 1.63
CA LEU A 168 -12.51 14.11 1.17
C LEU A 168 -12.48 13.96 -0.35
N MET A 169 -13.64 13.74 -0.97
CA MET A 169 -13.79 13.65 -2.43
C MET A 169 -13.47 14.99 -3.11
N ILE A 170 -13.98 16.11 -2.57
CA ILE A 170 -13.67 17.45 -3.07
C ILE A 170 -12.16 17.74 -2.97
N VAL A 171 -11.55 17.47 -1.80
CA VAL A 171 -10.10 17.64 -1.60
C VAL A 171 -9.29 16.74 -2.52
N GLY A 172 -9.77 15.51 -2.76
CA GLY A 172 -9.21 14.56 -3.71
C GLY A 172 -9.38 14.93 -5.18
N LYS A 173 -10.03 16.06 -5.49
CA LYS A 173 -10.37 16.53 -6.85
C LYS A 173 -11.32 15.60 -7.62
N GLU A 174 -12.06 14.77 -6.91
CA GLU A 174 -13.10 13.87 -7.44
C GLU A 174 -14.45 14.19 -6.77
N PRO A 175 -14.96 15.44 -6.87
CA PRO A 175 -16.22 15.81 -6.23
C PRO A 175 -17.38 14.96 -6.79
N PRO A 176 -18.41 14.67 -5.98
CA PRO A 176 -19.61 14.04 -6.50
C PRO A 176 -20.35 15.01 -7.44
N ASP A 177 -20.86 14.46 -8.54
CA ASP A 177 -21.72 15.19 -9.47
C ASP A 177 -23.17 15.20 -8.99
N ILE A 178 -23.61 14.12 -8.34
CA ILE A 178 -24.93 14.02 -7.70
C ILE A 178 -24.75 13.58 -6.27
N VAL A 179 -25.48 14.21 -5.35
CA VAL A 179 -25.56 13.79 -3.95
C VAL A 179 -27.00 13.40 -3.61
N VAL A 180 -27.15 12.31 -2.88
CA VAL A 180 -28.43 11.86 -2.34
C VAL A 180 -28.48 12.23 -0.86
N ILE A 181 -29.20 13.31 -0.54
CA ILE A 181 -29.25 13.86 0.82
C ILE A 181 -30.68 13.95 1.35
N PRO A 182 -30.86 13.88 2.69
CA PRO A 182 -32.18 14.06 3.28
C PRO A 182 -32.64 15.53 3.18
N ARG A 183 -33.95 15.75 3.13
CA ARG A 183 -34.54 17.11 3.08
C ARG A 183 -34.01 18.06 4.16
N SER A 184 -33.80 17.51 5.36
CA SER A 184 -33.30 18.25 6.54
C SER A 184 -31.92 18.86 6.32
N LYS A 185 -31.07 18.22 5.51
CA LYS A 185 -29.75 18.76 5.16
C LYS A 185 -29.81 19.74 3.99
N MET A 186 -30.72 19.54 3.05
CA MET A 186 -30.79 20.35 1.83
C MET A 186 -30.84 21.86 2.12
N ASN A 187 -31.58 22.29 3.16
CA ASN A 187 -31.62 23.70 3.56
C ASN A 187 -30.25 24.24 3.98
N ILE A 188 -29.49 23.48 4.78
CA ILE A 188 -28.14 23.86 5.20
C ILE A 188 -27.23 23.99 3.97
N TYR A 189 -27.32 23.06 3.03
CA TYR A 189 -26.49 23.11 1.83
C TYR A 189 -26.83 24.29 0.90
N VAL A 190 -28.12 24.61 0.72
CA VAL A 190 -28.55 25.79 -0.05
C VAL A 190 -28.09 27.09 0.60
N GLN A 191 -28.25 27.22 1.93
CA GLN A 191 -27.79 28.41 2.66
C GLN A 191 -26.27 28.64 2.57
N ASN A 192 -25.49 27.58 2.33
CA ASN A 192 -24.05 27.66 2.12
C ASN A 192 -23.65 27.69 0.63
N GLU A 193 -24.61 27.91 -0.28
CA GLU A 193 -24.39 27.97 -1.74
C GLU A 193 -23.73 26.69 -2.31
N ALA A 194 -23.92 25.56 -1.63
CA ALA A 194 -23.27 24.29 -1.95
C ALA A 194 -24.05 23.44 -2.96
N LEU A 195 -25.27 23.84 -3.32
CA LEU A 195 -26.10 23.19 -4.34
C LEU A 195 -26.44 24.17 -5.46
N GLN A 196 -26.48 23.64 -6.68
CA GLN A 196 -26.99 24.33 -7.83
C GLN A 196 -28.52 24.20 -7.90
N PRO A 197 -29.24 25.23 -8.38
CA PRO A 197 -30.63 25.10 -8.73
C PRO A 197 -30.83 24.18 -9.94
N LEU A 198 -31.98 23.52 -9.96
CA LEU A 198 -32.47 22.59 -10.98
C LEU A 198 -33.73 23.11 -11.68
N ASP A 199 -33.98 24.42 -11.62
CA ASP A 199 -35.19 25.04 -12.17
C ASP A 199 -35.35 24.84 -13.69
N ASP A 200 -34.23 24.71 -14.40
CA ASP A 200 -34.16 24.35 -15.81
C ASP A 200 -34.76 22.97 -16.11
N LEU A 201 -34.71 22.04 -15.14
CA LEU A 201 -35.28 20.70 -15.29
C LEU A 201 -36.77 20.65 -14.99
N ARG A 202 -37.33 21.68 -14.37
CA ARG A 202 -38.71 21.69 -13.86
C ARG A 202 -39.72 21.29 -14.93
N ALA A 203 -39.64 21.89 -16.11
CA ALA A 203 -40.59 21.64 -17.19
C ALA A 203 -40.57 20.16 -17.62
N ALA A 204 -39.38 19.56 -17.75
CA ALA A 204 -39.24 18.15 -18.11
C ALA A 204 -39.69 17.22 -16.97
N LEU A 205 -39.45 17.59 -15.72
CA LEU A 205 -39.82 16.79 -14.56
C LEU A 205 -41.34 16.75 -14.30
N LEU A 206 -42.10 17.76 -14.73
CA LEU A 206 -43.56 17.78 -14.57
C LEU A 206 -44.26 16.64 -15.30
N ASP A 207 -43.68 16.17 -16.41
CA ASP A 207 -44.23 15.05 -17.20
C ASP A 207 -43.79 13.67 -16.68
N THR A 208 -43.01 13.62 -15.61
CA THR A 208 -42.53 12.38 -14.99
C THR A 208 -43.37 12.02 -13.76
N PRO A 209 -43.29 10.78 -13.25
CA PRO A 209 -44.02 10.39 -12.04
C PRO A 209 -43.66 11.21 -10.79
N VAL A 210 -42.50 11.86 -10.74
CA VAL A 210 -42.09 12.73 -9.64
C VAL A 210 -42.63 14.18 -9.78
N GLY A 211 -43.30 14.51 -10.88
CA GLY A 211 -43.79 15.86 -11.19
C GLY A 211 -44.68 16.45 -10.09
N SER A 212 -45.60 15.66 -9.53
CA SER A 212 -46.48 16.07 -8.42
C SER A 212 -45.75 16.27 -7.09
N LEU A 213 -44.49 15.85 -7.01
CA LEU A 213 -43.70 15.80 -5.80
C LEU A 213 -42.57 16.85 -5.77
N LEU A 214 -42.43 17.64 -6.84
CA LEU A 214 -41.33 18.59 -7.01
C LEU A 214 -41.33 19.70 -5.97
N GLU A 215 -42.50 20.14 -5.51
CA GLU A 215 -42.64 21.18 -4.46
C GLU A 215 -41.88 20.80 -3.18
N ARG A 216 -41.74 19.49 -2.89
CA ARG A 216 -41.00 19.00 -1.72
C ARG A 216 -39.50 19.29 -1.81
N GLY A 217 -39.00 19.38 -3.05
CA GLY A 217 -37.62 19.70 -3.39
C GLY A 217 -37.29 21.19 -3.41
N GLU A 218 -38.27 22.06 -3.18
CA GLU A 218 -38.10 23.50 -3.29
C GLU A 218 -37.63 24.15 -1.99
N ILE A 219 -36.74 25.13 -2.13
CA ILE A 219 -36.30 26.04 -1.06
C ILE A 219 -36.32 27.45 -1.66
N ASP A 220 -37.04 28.37 -1.00
CA ASP A 220 -37.16 29.77 -1.40
C ASP A 220 -37.60 29.98 -2.87
N GLY A 221 -38.50 29.10 -3.36
CA GLY A 221 -39.07 29.16 -4.70
C GLY A 221 -38.20 28.58 -5.82
N HIS A 222 -37.05 28.01 -5.48
CA HIS A 222 -36.14 27.36 -6.41
C HIS A 222 -36.07 25.85 -6.14
N LEU A 223 -36.04 25.06 -7.21
CA LEU A 223 -35.89 23.60 -7.12
C LEU A 223 -34.42 23.25 -6.86
N TYR A 224 -34.10 22.63 -5.74
CA TYR A 224 -32.73 22.21 -5.41
C TYR A 224 -32.54 20.70 -5.33
N GLY A 225 -33.62 19.94 -5.26
CA GLY A 225 -33.56 18.49 -5.18
C GLY A 225 -34.76 17.82 -5.84
N VAL A 226 -34.51 16.71 -6.53
CA VAL A 226 -35.57 15.85 -7.07
C VAL A 226 -35.75 14.68 -6.10
N PRO A 227 -36.98 14.38 -5.63
CA PRO A 227 -37.21 13.20 -4.79
C PRO A 227 -36.56 11.95 -5.40
N SER A 228 -35.98 11.09 -4.56
CA SER A 228 -35.14 9.98 -5.02
C SER A 228 -35.86 8.61 -5.03
N GLY A 229 -37.18 8.59 -4.82
CA GLY A 229 -37.98 7.37 -4.62
C GLY A 229 -37.97 6.85 -3.18
N HIS A 230 -37.07 7.35 -2.32
CA HIS A 230 -37.10 7.12 -0.87
C HIS A 230 -37.76 8.32 -0.16
N PRO A 231 -38.62 8.13 0.85
CA PRO A 231 -39.54 9.16 1.38
C PRO A 231 -38.90 10.46 1.91
N ASP A 232 -37.58 10.51 2.10
CA ASP A 232 -36.88 11.68 2.65
C ASP A 232 -35.63 12.09 1.88
N ASN A 233 -35.25 11.37 0.81
CA ASN A 233 -34.01 11.60 0.10
C ASN A 233 -34.26 12.32 -1.23
N TYR A 234 -33.32 13.20 -1.57
CA TYR A 234 -33.37 14.05 -2.75
C TYR A 234 -32.07 13.93 -3.51
N LEU A 235 -32.18 13.79 -4.83
CA LEU A 235 -31.11 13.92 -5.81
C LEU A 235 -30.81 15.41 -5.97
N CYS A 236 -29.65 15.85 -5.50
CA CYS A 236 -29.22 17.24 -5.58
C CYS A 236 -27.91 17.35 -6.37
N LEU A 237 -27.70 18.50 -7.01
CA LEU A 237 -26.50 18.78 -7.82
C LEU A 237 -25.57 19.73 -7.03
N PRO A 238 -24.39 19.29 -6.57
CA PRO A 238 -23.45 20.16 -5.88
C PRO A 238 -22.88 21.26 -6.79
N THR A 239 -22.57 22.44 -6.23
CA THR A 239 -21.90 23.54 -6.97
C THR A 239 -20.51 23.15 -7.49
N VAL A 240 -19.89 22.14 -6.87
CA VAL A 240 -18.58 21.60 -7.23
C VAL A 240 -18.63 20.48 -8.28
N ALA A 241 -19.81 20.10 -8.77
CA ALA A 241 -19.98 19.04 -9.77
C ALA A 241 -19.21 19.36 -11.05
N GLN A 242 -18.41 18.42 -11.54
CA GLN A 242 -17.60 18.60 -12.76
C GLN A 242 -18.42 18.30 -14.01
N ASN A 243 -19.39 17.40 -13.91
CA ASN A 243 -20.20 16.91 -15.02
C ASN A 243 -21.67 17.30 -14.86
N SER A 244 -21.93 18.60 -14.69
CA SER A 244 -23.27 19.12 -14.39
C SER A 244 -24.31 18.77 -15.46
N GLU A 245 -23.95 18.79 -16.75
CA GLU A 245 -24.89 18.48 -17.84
C GLU A 245 -25.26 16.97 -17.92
N PRO A 246 -24.29 16.03 -17.96
CA PRO A 246 -24.59 14.61 -17.81
C PRO A 246 -25.37 14.29 -16.53
N ALA A 247 -25.07 14.96 -15.41
CA ALA A 247 -25.76 14.79 -14.14
C ALA A 247 -27.24 15.18 -14.22
N ARG A 248 -27.54 16.33 -14.85
CA ARG A 248 -28.92 16.79 -15.10
C ARG A 248 -29.71 15.78 -15.93
N ARG A 249 -29.11 15.26 -17.01
CA ARG A 249 -29.72 14.22 -17.85
C ARG A 249 -29.95 12.92 -17.08
N PHE A 250 -29.01 12.55 -16.21
CA PHE A 250 -29.17 11.37 -15.37
C PHE A 250 -30.27 11.55 -14.30
N ILE A 251 -30.42 12.75 -13.72
CA ILE A 251 -31.53 13.07 -12.82
C ILE A 251 -32.87 12.88 -13.52
N LEU A 252 -33.02 13.37 -14.76
CA LEU A 252 -34.22 13.15 -15.57
C LEU A 252 -34.45 11.66 -15.86
N TYR A 253 -33.40 10.93 -16.22
CA TYR A 253 -33.48 9.48 -16.43
C TYR A 253 -33.96 8.75 -15.16
N LEU A 254 -33.42 9.10 -14.00
CA LEU A 254 -33.85 8.54 -12.72
C LEU A 254 -35.30 8.92 -12.39
N ALA A 255 -35.72 10.15 -12.68
CA ALA A 255 -37.09 10.65 -12.51
C ALA A 255 -38.11 9.75 -13.23
N GLU A 256 -37.75 9.19 -14.38
CA GLU A 256 -38.60 8.29 -15.16
C GLU A 256 -38.54 6.82 -14.68
N LYS A 257 -37.37 6.36 -14.23
CA LYS A 257 -37.08 4.92 -14.06
C LYS A 257 -37.20 4.42 -12.64
N LEU A 258 -37.06 5.28 -11.64
CA LEU A 258 -37.12 4.85 -10.25
C LEU A 258 -38.53 4.36 -9.88
N PRO A 259 -38.65 3.32 -9.04
CA PRO A 259 -39.93 2.90 -8.51
C PRO A 259 -40.39 3.92 -7.47
N TRP A 260 -41.25 4.84 -7.90
CA TRP A 260 -41.87 5.81 -7.00
C TRP A 260 -42.86 5.06 -6.13
N ALA A 261 -42.58 4.99 -4.83
CA ALA A 261 -43.61 4.60 -3.89
C ALA A 261 -44.75 5.60 -4.01
N GLU A 262 -45.90 5.16 -4.55
CA GLU A 262 -47.16 5.83 -4.30
C GLU A 262 -47.29 5.95 -2.77
N GLU A 263 -47.73 7.12 -2.29
CA GLU A 263 -47.87 7.38 -0.85
C GLU A 263 -48.56 6.19 -0.15
N PRO A 264 -48.10 5.76 1.05
CA PRO A 264 -48.86 4.83 1.86
C PRO A 264 -50.22 5.40 2.26
#